data_AF-A0A353S985-F1
#
_entry.id   AF-A0A353S985-F1
#
_cell.length_a   1.000
_cell.length_b   1.000
_cell.length_c   1.000
_cell.angle_alpha   90.00
_cell.angle_beta   90.00
_cell.angle_gamma   90.00
#
_symmetry.space_group_name_H-M   'P 1'
#
loop_
_entity.id
_entity.type
_entity.pdbx_description
1 polymer ?
#
loop_
_entity_poly.entity_id
_entity_poly.type
_entity_poly.pdbx_seq_one_letter_code
_entity_poly.pdbx_strand_id
1 'polypeptide(L)'
;MKKFLALVAVAVMGIVGAFAFDLGQIQGTWSDGEWDGNWTFKADGTIVLSLISTGETVFTFTENNVENFHIGVEADGLTVRFNCPATHREYMFVKPADLSPDLNMTIRPDWRKSEYRKTLKLVTR
;
A
#
# COMPACT_ATOMS: atom_id res chain seq x y z
N MET A 1 15.94 -32.43 -24.59
CA MET A 1 14.79 -31.79 -25.25
C MET A 1 14.22 -30.74 -24.31
N LYS A 2 14.38 -29.45 -24.63
CA LYS A 2 13.99 -28.31 -23.79
C LYS A 2 12.46 -28.16 -23.84
N LYS A 3 11.78 -28.30 -22.70
CA LYS A 3 10.35 -28.01 -22.59
C LYS A 3 10.20 -26.51 -22.32
N PHE A 4 9.84 -25.76 -23.35
CA PHE A 4 9.41 -24.37 -23.20
C PHE A 4 8.03 -24.38 -22.54
N LEU A 5 7.98 -24.01 -21.26
CA LEU A 5 6.75 -23.61 -20.61
C LEU A 5 6.44 -22.19 -21.09
N ALA A 6 5.49 -22.09 -22.01
CA ALA A 6 4.94 -20.81 -22.44
C ALA A 6 4.22 -20.16 -21.25
N LEU A 7 4.85 -19.15 -20.65
CA LEU A 7 4.23 -18.28 -19.67
C LEU A 7 3.19 -17.42 -20.43
N VAL A 8 1.91 -17.77 -20.31
CA VAL A 8 0.82 -16.96 -20.85
C VAL A 8 0.76 -15.66 -20.04
N ALA A 9 1.36 -14.60 -20.59
CA ALA A 9 1.16 -13.25 -20.08
C ALA A 9 -0.28 -12.83 -20.44
N VAL A 10 -1.19 -12.93 -19.47
CA VAL A 10 -2.50 -12.29 -19.58
C VAL A 10 -2.26 -10.80 -19.42
N ALA A 11 -2.14 -10.10 -20.55
CA ALA A 11 -2.19 -8.65 -20.58
C ALA A 11 -3.62 -8.23 -20.25
N VAL A 12 -3.89 -7.95 -18.96
CA VAL A 12 -5.10 -7.25 -18.55
C VAL A 12 -4.96 -5.81 -19.02
N MET A 13 -5.47 -5.50 -20.22
CA MET A 13 -5.73 -4.13 -20.62
C MET A 13 -6.97 -3.65 -19.87
N GLY A 14 -6.74 -3.18 -18.63
CA GLY A 14 -7.74 -2.44 -17.86
C GLY A 14 -7.90 -1.04 -18.47
N ILE A 15 -9.13 -0.66 -18.77
CA ILE A 15 -9.49 0.70 -19.14
C ILE A 15 -9.21 1.57 -17.92
N VAL A 16 -8.19 2.43 -18.00
CA VAL A 16 -7.83 3.36 -16.94
C VAL A 16 -8.81 4.53 -16.98
N GLY A 17 -9.99 4.34 -16.38
CA GLY A 17 -10.83 5.46 -15.98
C GLY A 17 -10.10 6.18 -14.85
N ALA A 18 -9.68 7.43 -15.06
CA ALA A 18 -8.90 8.18 -14.08
C ALA A 18 -9.82 8.73 -12.98
N PHE A 19 -10.09 7.93 -11.95
CA PHE A 19 -10.49 8.42 -10.63
C PHE A 19 -9.52 7.86 -9.59
N ALA A 20 -8.32 8.43 -9.58
CA ALA A 20 -7.30 8.18 -8.56
C ALA A 20 -7.87 8.35 -7.13
N PHE A 21 -7.37 7.56 -6.17
CA PHE A 21 -7.59 7.89 -4.76
C PHE A 21 -7.09 9.31 -4.48
N ASP A 22 -7.91 10.13 -3.84
CA ASP A 22 -7.41 11.33 -3.19
C ASP A 22 -6.68 10.88 -1.92
N LEU A 23 -5.36 10.69 -2.00
CA LEU A 23 -4.52 10.36 -0.84
C LEU A 23 -4.27 11.57 0.07
N GLY A 24 -4.88 12.73 -0.24
CA GLY A 24 -4.73 13.96 0.50
C GLY A 24 -3.27 14.36 0.63
N GLN A 25 -2.84 14.58 1.88
CA GLN A 25 -1.47 14.98 2.22
C GLN A 25 -0.51 13.79 2.41
N ILE A 26 -0.97 12.54 2.30
CA ILE A 26 -0.11 11.36 2.42
C ILE A 26 0.53 11.09 1.06
N GLN A 27 1.67 11.74 0.81
CA GLN A 27 2.50 11.51 -0.37
C GLN A 27 3.96 11.33 0.06
N GLY A 28 4.60 10.27 -0.42
CA GLY A 28 5.96 9.93 -0.01
C GLY A 28 6.21 8.44 0.04
N THR A 29 7.42 8.07 0.46
CA THR A 29 7.82 6.67 0.67
C THR A 29 8.18 6.45 2.12
N TRP A 30 7.61 5.41 2.74
CA TRP A 30 7.93 4.99 4.09
C TRP A 30 8.43 3.55 4.11
N SER A 31 9.46 3.32 4.92
CA SER A 31 10.15 2.03 5.01
C SER A 31 9.64 1.19 6.19
N ASP A 32 9.34 -0.07 5.89
CA ASP A 32 9.18 -1.17 6.82
C ASP A 32 10.41 -2.08 6.76
N GLY A 33 11.39 -1.80 7.61
CA GLY A 33 12.62 -2.60 7.68
C GLY A 33 12.42 -4.05 8.15
N GLU A 34 11.27 -4.39 8.76
CA GLU A 34 11.00 -5.76 9.21
C GLU A 34 10.55 -6.68 8.07
N TRP A 35 9.86 -6.11 7.08
CA TRP A 35 9.35 -6.82 5.91
C TRP A 35 10.15 -6.55 4.63
N ASP A 36 11.31 -5.90 4.74
CA ASP A 36 12.08 -5.42 3.58
C ASP A 36 11.20 -4.59 2.62
N GLY A 37 10.26 -3.81 3.14
CA GLY A 37 9.19 -3.19 2.34
C GLY A 37 9.27 -1.66 2.30
N ASN A 38 9.10 -1.07 1.13
CA ASN A 38 8.86 0.36 0.93
C ASN A 38 7.41 0.59 0.49
N TRP A 39 6.68 1.40 1.25
CA TRP A 39 5.33 1.84 0.94
C TRP A 39 5.36 3.23 0.33
N THR A 40 5.03 3.34 -0.96
CA THR A 40 5.03 4.61 -1.69
C THR A 40 3.60 5.04 -2.01
N PHE A 41 3.21 6.20 -1.49
CA PHE A 41 1.92 6.85 -1.74
C PHE A 41 2.13 7.96 -2.78
N LYS A 42 1.48 7.84 -3.93
CA LYS A 42 1.70 8.73 -5.08
C LYS A 42 0.55 9.71 -5.29
N ALA A 43 0.86 10.86 -5.87
CA ALA A 43 -0.14 11.89 -6.21
C ALA A 43 -1.20 11.41 -7.23
N ASP A 44 -0.92 10.34 -7.98
CA ASP A 44 -1.87 9.69 -8.90
C ASP A 44 -2.83 8.72 -8.18
N GLY A 45 -2.85 8.73 -6.85
CA GLY A 45 -3.70 7.87 -6.04
C GLY A 45 -3.25 6.42 -5.96
N THR A 46 -2.09 6.04 -6.49
CA THR A 46 -1.59 4.68 -6.35
C THR A 46 -0.77 4.51 -5.06
N ILE A 47 -0.89 3.34 -4.42
CA ILE A 47 -0.04 2.92 -3.32
C ILE A 47 0.79 1.74 -3.80
N VAL A 48 2.11 1.82 -3.70
CA VAL A 48 3.04 0.79 -4.20
C VAL A 48 3.85 0.21 -3.05
N LEU A 49 3.84 -1.11 -2.92
CA LEU A 49 4.74 -1.86 -2.07
C LEU A 49 5.90 -2.40 -2.93
N SER A 50 7.13 -2.02 -2.62
CA SER A 50 8.35 -2.56 -3.24
C SER A 50 9.32 -3.11 -2.22
N LEU A 51 10.27 -3.94 -2.65
CA LEU A 51 11.34 -4.41 -1.78
C LEU A 51 12.40 -3.32 -1.58
N ILE A 52 12.89 -3.12 -0.35
CA ILE A 52 13.97 -2.15 -0.07
C ILE A 52 15.27 -2.64 -0.71
N SER A 53 15.56 -3.94 -0.59
CA SER A 53 16.79 -4.55 -1.09
C SER A 53 16.97 -4.50 -2.62
N THR A 54 15.89 -4.63 -3.39
CA THR A 54 15.96 -4.72 -4.86
C THR A 54 15.24 -3.59 -5.60
N GLY A 55 14.32 -2.90 -4.93
CA GLY A 55 13.40 -1.95 -5.57
C GLY A 55 12.28 -2.61 -6.39
N GLU A 56 12.19 -3.95 -6.42
CA GLU A 56 11.16 -4.68 -7.15
C GLU A 56 9.78 -4.41 -6.56
N THR A 57 8.80 -4.10 -7.41
CA THR A 57 7.41 -3.93 -6.99
C THR A 57 6.80 -5.28 -6.63
N VAL A 58 6.38 -5.41 -5.37
CA VAL A 58 5.65 -6.58 -4.85
C VAL A 58 4.17 -6.46 -5.18
N PHE A 59 3.60 -5.27 -4.98
CA PHE A 59 2.18 -5.04 -5.22
C PHE A 59 1.87 -3.56 -5.48
N THR A 60 0.87 -3.31 -6.33
CA THR A 60 0.34 -1.96 -6.59
C THR A 60 -1.15 -1.96 -6.23
N PHE A 61 -1.52 -1.16 -5.25
CA PHE A 61 -2.90 -0.93 -4.85
C PHE A 61 -3.48 0.24 -5.66
N THR A 62 -4.63 0.00 -6.25
CA THR A 62 -5.39 0.95 -7.08
C THR A 62 -6.88 0.80 -6.78
N GLU A 63 -7.72 1.73 -7.24
CA GLU A 63 -9.17 1.64 -7.09
C GLU A 63 -9.77 0.33 -7.61
N ASN A 64 -9.13 -0.30 -8.59
CA ASN A 64 -9.61 -1.52 -9.22
C ASN A 64 -9.36 -2.78 -8.38
N ASN A 65 -8.52 -2.73 -7.35
CA ASN A 65 -8.14 -3.91 -6.58
C ASN A 65 -8.20 -3.73 -5.06
N VAL A 66 -8.78 -2.62 -4.60
CA VAL A 66 -9.14 -2.42 -3.20
C VAL A 66 -10.62 -2.11 -3.07
N GLU A 67 -11.15 -2.37 -1.88
CA GLU A 67 -12.53 -2.13 -1.50
C GLU A 67 -12.58 -1.31 -0.22
N ASN A 68 -13.71 -0.67 0.05
CA ASN A 68 -13.94 0.11 1.27
C ASN A 68 -12.85 1.16 1.52
N PHE A 69 -12.35 1.77 0.44
CA PHE A 69 -11.36 2.84 0.55
C PHE A 69 -11.95 4.02 1.32
N HIS A 70 -11.23 4.48 2.33
CA HIS A 70 -11.58 5.60 3.16
C HIS A 70 -10.34 6.45 3.42
N ILE A 71 -10.48 7.76 3.27
CA ILE A 71 -9.54 8.75 3.77
C ILE A 71 -10.30 9.75 4.65
N GLY A 72 -9.76 10.07 5.82
CA GLY A 72 -10.40 10.96 6.76
C GLY A 72 -9.48 11.42 7.88
N VAL A 73 -9.80 12.56 8.48
CA VAL A 73 -9.13 13.01 9.72
C VAL A 73 -9.86 12.37 10.90
N GLU A 74 -9.13 11.55 11.65
CA GLU A 74 -9.61 10.92 12.88
C GLU A 74 -8.85 11.49 14.10
N ALA A 75 -9.16 11.00 15.30
CA ALA A 75 -8.53 11.46 16.54
C ALA A 75 -6.99 11.30 16.53
N ASP A 76 -6.49 10.27 15.85
CA ASP A 76 -5.06 9.93 15.79
C ASP A 76 -4.32 10.60 14.62
N GLY A 77 -5.03 11.34 13.75
CA GLY A 77 -4.47 12.03 12.58
C GLY A 77 -5.18 11.68 11.27
N LEU A 78 -4.49 11.96 10.15
CA LEU A 78 -5.01 11.64 8.82
C LEU A 78 -4.88 10.13 8.57
N THR A 79 -6.02 9.48 8.35
CA THR A 79 -6.13 8.02 8.23
C THR A 79 -6.52 7.64 6.82
N VAL A 80 -5.82 6.67 6.25
CA VAL A 80 -6.17 5.95 5.02
C VAL A 80 -6.45 4.50 5.39
N ARG A 81 -7.62 3.98 5.01
CA ARG A 81 -8.01 2.58 5.23
C ARG A 81 -8.57 1.99 3.94
N PHE A 82 -8.25 0.73 3.66
CA PHE A 82 -8.84 -0.04 2.58
C PHE A 82 -8.67 -1.54 2.79
N ASN A 83 -9.51 -2.33 2.13
CA ASN A 83 -9.40 -3.78 2.07
C ASN A 83 -8.83 -4.19 0.72
N CYS A 84 -7.96 -5.19 0.66
CA CYS A 84 -7.50 -5.75 -0.61
C CYS A 84 -7.80 -7.25 -0.68
N PRO A 85 -8.86 -7.65 -1.41
CA PRO A 85 -9.29 -9.05 -1.51
C PRO A 85 -8.19 -9.99 -1.99
N ALA A 86 -7.36 -9.55 -2.95
CA ALA A 86 -6.24 -10.34 -3.49
C ALA A 86 -5.19 -10.70 -2.43
N THR A 87 -5.11 -9.92 -1.36
CA THR A 87 -4.17 -10.15 -0.25
C THR A 87 -4.85 -10.68 1.01
N HIS A 88 -6.18 -10.80 1.04
CA HIS A 88 -6.97 -11.17 2.23
C HIS A 88 -6.59 -10.34 3.48
N ARG A 89 -6.46 -9.02 3.30
CA ARG A 89 -6.02 -8.09 4.34
C ARG A 89 -6.76 -6.75 4.25
N GLU A 90 -7.08 -6.19 5.41
CA GLU A 90 -7.36 -4.78 5.63
C GLU A 90 -6.06 -4.05 5.98
N TYR A 91 -5.87 -2.87 5.39
CA TYR A 91 -4.74 -1.99 5.59
C TYR A 91 -5.23 -0.67 6.16
N MET A 92 -4.51 -0.16 7.16
CA MET A 92 -4.74 1.15 7.74
C MET A 92 -3.40 1.86 7.92
N PHE A 93 -3.32 3.10 7.43
CA PHE A 93 -2.18 3.98 7.55
C PHE A 93 -2.63 5.26 8.23
N VAL A 94 -1.93 5.67 9.28
CA VAL A 94 -2.22 6.89 10.02
C VAL A 94 -0.99 7.78 9.97
N LYS A 95 -1.14 8.95 9.35
CA LYS A 95 -0.18 10.04 9.47
C LYS A 95 -0.52 10.80 10.75
N PRO A 96 0.30 10.69 11.81
CA PRO A 96 -0.02 11.35 13.07
C PRO A 96 -0.10 12.87 12.89
N ALA A 97 -0.97 13.51 13.69
CA ALA A 97 -1.14 14.97 13.70
C ALA A 97 0.02 15.73 14.38
N ASP A 98 0.99 15.01 14.95
CA ASP A 98 2.20 15.60 15.48
C ASP A 98 3.19 15.98 14.35
N LEU A 99 4.34 16.55 14.73
CA LEU A 99 5.40 16.92 13.79
C LEU A 99 6.24 15.72 13.32
N SER A 100 5.87 14.48 13.69
CA SER A 100 6.61 13.29 13.26
C SER A 100 6.47 13.10 11.76
N PRO A 101 7.55 12.80 11.01
CA PRO A 101 7.43 12.42 9.60
C PRO A 101 6.93 10.98 9.40
N ASP A 102 6.80 10.20 10.48
CA ASP A 102 6.50 8.78 10.42
C ASP A 102 5.04 8.49 10.03
N LEU A 103 4.81 7.25 9.61
CA LEU A 103 3.49 6.72 9.25
C LEU A 103 3.21 5.45 10.07
N ASN A 104 2.11 5.43 10.81
CA ASN A 104 1.71 4.24 11.57
C ASN A 104 0.89 3.32 10.67
N MET A 105 1.33 2.07 10.52
CA MET A 105 0.67 1.05 9.72
C MET A 105 0.05 -0.01 10.61
N THR A 106 -1.15 -0.44 10.27
CA THR A 106 -1.81 -1.64 10.80
C THR A 106 -2.29 -2.49 9.63
N ILE A 107 -1.93 -3.78 9.64
CA ILE A 107 -2.40 -4.77 8.66
C ILE A 107 -3.16 -5.86 9.40
N ARG A 108 -4.43 -6.04 9.03
CA ARG A 108 -5.32 -7.06 9.60
C ARG A 108 -5.61 -8.14 8.55
N PRO A 109 -4.99 -9.32 8.65
CA PRO A 109 -5.35 -10.44 7.78
C PRO A 109 -6.69 -11.06 8.18
N ASP A 110 -7.50 -11.43 7.19
CA ASP A 110 -8.82 -12.03 7.43
C ASP A 110 -8.74 -13.43 8.08
N TRP A 111 -7.59 -14.10 7.91
CA TRP A 111 -7.37 -15.49 8.29
C TRP A 111 -6.80 -15.67 9.71
N ARG A 112 -6.46 -14.60 10.44
CA ARG A 112 -6.03 -14.69 11.85
C ARG A 112 -6.43 -13.45 12.64
N LYS A 113 -6.56 -13.60 13.95
CA LYS A 113 -6.93 -12.49 14.85
C LYS A 113 -5.80 -11.50 15.13
N SER A 114 -4.54 -11.91 14.97
CA SER A 114 -3.40 -11.03 15.26
C SER A 114 -3.11 -10.11 14.08
N GLU A 115 -3.13 -8.81 14.36
CA GLU A 115 -2.75 -7.75 13.43
C GLU A 115 -1.24 -7.49 13.48
N TYR A 116 -0.69 -7.00 12.37
CA TYR A 116 0.67 -6.48 12.31
C TYR A 116 0.61 -4.96 12.45
N ARG A 117 1.38 -4.41 13.39
CA ARG A 117 1.46 -2.96 13.63
C ARG A 117 2.91 -2.51 13.56
N LYS A 118 3.15 -1.40 12.85
CA LYS A 118 4.49 -0.85 12.69
C LYS A 118 4.46 0.66 12.51
N THR A 119 5.43 1.35 13.08
CA THR A 119 5.72 2.75 12.71
C THR A 119 6.76 2.72 11.60
N LEU A 120 6.35 3.16 10.41
CA LEU A 120 7.16 3.24 9.22
C LEU A 120 7.95 4.55 9.21
N LYS A 121 9.20 4.50 8.76
CA LYS A 121 10.09 5.66 8.73
C LYS A 121 10.07 6.31 7.36
N LEU A 122 9.91 7.64 7.31
CA LEU A 122 9.97 8.38 6.06
C LEU A 122 11.34 8.20 5.41
N VAL A 123 11.35 7.83 4.13
CA VAL A 123 12.55 7.72 3.32
C VAL A 123 12.85 9.08 2.73
N THR A 124 13.81 9.80 3.31
CA THR A 124 14.35 11.03 2.71
C THR A 124 15.44 10.67 1.72
N ARG A 125 15.34 11.20 0.49
CA ARG A 125 16.42 11.13 -0.50
C ARG A 125 17.55 12.11 -0.16
#